data_AF-A0AAE6CZ36-F1
#
_entry.id   AF-A0AAE6CZ36-F1
#
_cell.length_a   1.000
_cell.length_b   1.000
_cell.length_c   1.000
_cell.angle_alpha   90.00
_cell.angle_beta   90.00
_cell.angle_gamma   90.00
#
_symmetry.space_group_name_H-M   'P 1'
#
loop_
_entity.id
_entity.type
_entity.pdbx_description
1 polymer ?
#
loop_
_entity_poly.entity_id
_entity_poly.type
_entity_poly.pdbx_seq_one_letter_code
_entity_poly.pdbx_strand_id
1 'polypeptide(L)'
;MRKKIIRKSIEAADGLSLGISMVVAVLIGIGIGYFLKNLFGVSWLFWIGVFIGVAAAILNVFKAYKAQVKSYEEFKEENRYKEFKNDTKA
;
A
#
# COMPACT_ATOMS: atom_id res chain seq x y z
N MET A 1 -17.13 7.78 -22.01
CA MET A 1 -17.79 6.95 -20.97
C MET A 1 -16.92 5.77 -20.50
N ARG A 2 -16.46 4.87 -21.39
CA ARG A 2 -15.64 3.68 -21.05
C ARG A 2 -14.37 3.99 -20.23
N LYS A 3 -13.64 5.06 -20.56
CA LYS A 3 -12.41 5.49 -19.87
C LYS A 3 -12.60 5.80 -18.37
N LYS A 4 -13.78 6.30 -17.96
CA LYS A 4 -14.08 6.65 -16.57
C LYS A 4 -14.38 5.41 -15.71
N ILE A 5 -15.00 4.39 -16.31
CA ILE A 5 -15.27 3.10 -15.64
C ILE A 5 -13.96 2.36 -15.40
N ILE A 6 -13.09 2.27 -16.40
CA ILE A 6 -11.78 1.61 -16.29
C ILE A 6 -10.92 2.26 -15.20
N ARG A 7 -10.85 3.60 -15.15
CA ARG A 7 -10.10 4.32 -14.11
C ARG A 7 -10.60 4.00 -12.69
N LYS A 8 -11.91 4.03 -12.46
CA LYS A 8 -12.49 3.66 -11.15
C LYS A 8 -12.20 2.23 -10.76
N SER A 9 -12.24 1.29 -11.70
CA SER A 9 -11.90 -0.11 -11.44
C SER A 9 -10.43 -0.29 -11.05
N ILE A 10 -9.52 0.46 -11.67
CA ILE A 10 -8.08 0.43 -11.35
C ILE A 10 -7.84 1.01 -9.95
N GLU A 11 -8.40 2.18 -9.63
CA GLU A 11 -8.28 2.78 -8.29
C GLU A 11 -8.81 1.86 -7.17
N ALA A 12 -9.94 1.19 -7.42
CA ALA A 12 -10.50 0.23 -6.48
C ALA A 12 -9.60 -1.01 -6.33
N ALA A 13 -9.00 -1.49 -7.43
CA ALA A 13 -8.08 -2.62 -7.41
C ALA A 13 -6.77 -2.27 -6.65
N ASP A 14 -6.25 -1.05 -6.81
CA ASP A 14 -5.05 -0.60 -6.08
C ASP A 14 -5.27 -0.57 -4.57
N GLY A 15 -6.41 -0.06 -4.11
CA GLY A 15 -6.79 -0.06 -2.69
C GLY A 15 -6.99 -1.48 -2.13
N LEU A 16 -7.63 -2.36 -2.90
CA LEU A 16 -7.81 -3.77 -2.50
C LEU A 16 -6.48 -4.52 -2.44
N SER A 17 -5.60 -4.30 -3.43
CA SER A 17 -4.25 -4.87 -3.49
C SER A 17 -3.42 -4.49 -2.26
N LEU A 18 -3.52 -3.23 -1.82
CA LEU A 18 -2.91 -2.75 -0.58
C LEU A 18 -3.45 -3.46 0.66
N GLY A 19 -4.77 -3.65 0.75
CA GLY A 19 -5.37 -4.37 1.86
C GLY A 19 -4.90 -5.83 1.93
N ILE A 20 -4.81 -6.50 0.77
CA ILE A 20 -4.31 -7.87 0.67
C ILE A 20 -2.84 -7.95 1.11
N SER A 21 -1.99 -6.99 0.71
CA SER A 21 -0.57 -6.99 1.09
C SER A 21 -0.36 -6.92 2.60
N MET A 22 -1.20 -6.15 3.31
CA MET A 22 -1.18 -6.08 4.78
C MET A 22 -1.50 -7.44 5.41
N VAL A 23 -2.55 -8.10 4.94
CA VAL A 23 -2.96 -9.43 5.45
C VAL A 23 -1.86 -10.45 5.21
N VAL A 24 -1.29 -10.49 4.01
CA VAL A 24 -0.19 -11.39 3.65
C VAL A 24 1.02 -11.15 4.55
N ALA A 25 1.42 -9.90 4.79
CA ALA A 25 2.55 -9.58 5.66
C ALA A 25 2.34 -10.08 7.10
N VAL A 26 1.13 -9.89 7.65
CA VAL A 26 0.78 -10.37 8.99
C VAL A 26 0.76 -11.90 9.05
N LEU A 27 0.20 -12.58 8.04
CA LEU A 27 0.19 -14.04 7.97
C LEU A 27 1.60 -14.63 7.90
N ILE A 28 2.50 -13.99 7.15
CA ILE A 28 3.92 -14.38 7.11
C ILE A 28 4.56 -14.21 8.50
N GLY A 29 4.31 -13.09 9.17
CA GLY A 29 4.79 -12.86 10.53
C GLY A 29 4.28 -13.91 11.53
N ILE A 30 3.00 -14.27 11.45
CA ILE A 30 2.40 -15.34 12.24
C ILE A 30 3.07 -16.69 11.92
N GLY A 31 3.28 -17.01 10.65
CA GLY A 31 3.93 -18.25 10.21
C GLY A 31 5.36 -18.37 10.75
N ILE A 32 6.14 -17.29 10.66
CA ILE A 32 7.50 -17.22 11.23
C ILE A 32 7.46 -17.35 12.76
N GLY A 33 6.55 -16.63 13.42
CA GLY A 33 6.39 -16.71 14.87
C GLY A 33 6.02 -18.11 15.35
N TYR A 34 5.13 -18.79 14.63
CA TYR A 34 4.74 -20.17 14.93
C TYR A 34 5.91 -21.13 14.73
N PHE A 35 6.67 -20.97 13.64
CA PHE A 35 7.87 -21.75 13.37
C PHE A 35 8.93 -21.57 14.48
N LEU A 36 9.20 -20.34 14.91
CA LEU A 36 10.12 -20.05 16.02
C LEU A 36 9.63 -20.65 17.34
N LYS A 37 8.34 -20.52 17.66
CA LYS A 37 7.74 -21.16 18.83
C LYS A 37 7.97 -22.67 18.82
N ASN A 38 7.80 -23.32 17.67
CA ASN A 38 7.94 -24.77 17.55
C ASN A 38 9.40 -25.24 17.64
N LEU A 39 10.35 -24.45 17.12
CA LEU A 39 11.78 -24.77 17.19
C LEU A 39 12.36 -24.66 18.60
N PHE A 40 12.03 -23.59 19.32
CA PHE A 40 12.64 -23.31 20.63
C PHE A 40 11.77 -23.77 21.80
N GLY A 41 10.52 -24.16 21.58
CA GLY A 41 9.57 -24.54 22.64
C GLY A 41 9.11 -23.37 23.51
N VAL A 42 9.45 -22.14 23.14
CA VAL A 42 9.20 -20.93 23.93
C VAL A 42 8.02 -20.16 23.35
N SER A 43 6.91 -20.12 24.09
CA SER A 43 5.65 -19.53 23.62
C SER A 43 5.72 -18.02 23.33
N TRP A 44 6.59 -17.26 24.00
CA TRP A 44 6.67 -15.80 23.79
C TRP A 44 7.31 -15.43 22.44
N LEU A 45 8.10 -16.32 21.83
CA LEU A 45 8.73 -16.09 20.52
C LEU A 45 7.71 -15.94 19.38
N PHE A 46 6.51 -16.51 19.55
CA PHE A 46 5.41 -16.30 18.62
C PHE A 46 5.11 -14.81 18.39
N TRP A 47 5.10 -14.03 19.48
CA TRP A 47 4.78 -12.61 19.44
C TRP A 47 5.83 -11.77 18.72
N ILE A 48 7.09 -12.22 18.67
CA ILE A 48 8.12 -11.55 17.85
C ILE A 48 7.72 -11.58 16.38
N GLY A 49 7.34 -12.74 15.86
CA GLY A 49 6.91 -12.89 14.47
C GLY A 49 5.67 -12.05 14.16
N VAL A 50 4.68 -12.07 15.06
CA VAL A 50 3.47 -11.24 14.93
C VAL A 50 3.82 -9.76 14.92
N PHE A 51 4.65 -9.30 15.85
CA PHE A 51 5.06 -7.89 15.94
C PHE A 51 5.80 -7.44 14.66
N ILE A 52 6.72 -8.25 14.16
CA ILE A 52 7.43 -7.97 12.90
C ILE A 52 6.45 -7.92 11.72
N GLY A 53 5.50 -8.87 11.64
CA GLY A 53 4.49 -8.91 10.58
C GLY A 53 3.61 -7.66 10.57
N VAL A 54 3.13 -7.22 11.74
CA VAL A 54 2.33 -5.99 11.89
C VAL A 54 3.15 -4.76 11.55
N ALA A 55 4.39 -4.66 12.05
CA ALA A 55 5.28 -3.55 11.73
C ALA A 55 5.56 -3.47 10.23
N ALA A 56 5.79 -4.61 9.57
CA ALA A 56 5.99 -4.69 8.13
C ALA A 56 4.75 -4.25 7.34
N ALA A 57 3.54 -4.65 7.76
CA ALA A 57 2.29 -4.21 7.14
C ALA A 57 2.12 -2.68 7.23
N ILE A 58 2.37 -2.09 8.41
CA ILE A 58 2.28 -0.63 8.62
C ILE A 58 3.30 0.10 7.73
N LEU A 59 4.55 -0.35 7.70
CA LEU A 59 5.60 0.25 6.88
C LEU A 59 5.27 0.15 5.38
N ASN A 60 4.72 -0.98 4.94
CA ASN A 60 4.29 -1.17 3.55
C ASN A 60 3.17 -0.19 3.16
N VAL A 61 2.14 -0.06 3.99
CA VAL A 61 1.01 0.87 3.78
C VAL A 61 1.50 2.31 3.74
N PHE A 62 2.35 2.70 4.68
CA PHE A 62 2.86 4.07 4.75
C PHE A 62 3.65 4.45 3.49
N LYS A 63 4.48 3.53 2.98
CA LYS A 63 5.22 3.72 1.73
C LYS A 63 4.28 3.89 0.55
N ALA A 64 3.28 3.02 0.42
CA ALA A 64 2.31 3.08 -0.66
C ALA A 64 1.42 4.33 -0.57
N TYR A 65 1.03 4.76 0.63
CA TYR A 65 0.29 6.00 0.86
C TYR A 65 1.09 7.21 0.39
N LYS A 66 2.37 7.32 0.80
CA LYS A 66 3.25 8.41 0.35
C LYS A 66 3.40 8.45 -1.17
N ALA A 67 3.56 7.30 -1.81
CA ALA A 67 3.64 7.20 -3.26
C ALA A 67 2.35 7.66 -3.95
N GLN A 68 1.18 7.28 -3.40
CA GLN A 68 -0.12 7.75 -3.90
C GLN A 68 -0.28 9.26 -3.74
N VAL A 69 0.03 9.83 -2.58
CA VAL A 69 -0.07 11.28 -2.36
C VAL A 69 0.81 12.05 -3.36
N LYS A 70 2.05 11.60 -3.57
CA LYS A 70 2.96 12.22 -4.54
C LYS A 70 2.42 12.17 -5.97
N SER A 71 1.86 11.04 -6.40
CA SER A 71 1.28 10.92 -7.75
C SER A 71 0.05 11.82 -7.94
N TYR A 72 -0.75 12.02 -6.88
CA TYR A 72 -1.84 12.98 -6.88
C TYR A 72 -1.36 14.44 -7.00
N GLU A 73 -0.27 14.82 -6.33
CA GLU A 73 0.31 16.16 -6.41
C GLU A 73 0.90 16.43 -7.80
N GLU A 74 1.70 15.51 -8.34
CA GLU A 74 2.26 15.61 -9.69
C GLU A 74 1.14 15.71 -10.75
N PHE A 75 0.08 14.92 -10.60
CA PHE A 75 -1.08 15.00 -11.48
C PHE A 75 -1.77 16.37 -11.42
N LYS A 76 -1.89 16.98 -10.22
CA LYS A 76 -2.47 18.32 -10.08
C LYS A 76 -1.59 19.39 -10.75
N GLU A 77 -0.28 19.32 -10.56
CA GLU A 77 0.65 20.28 -11.18
C GLU A 77 0.66 20.17 -12.72
N GLU A 78 0.69 18.94 -13.26
CA GLU A 78 0.67 18.72 -14.70
C GLU A 78 -0.61 19.29 -15.35
N ASN A 79 -1.77 19.06 -14.74
CA ASN A 79 -3.04 19.61 -15.25
C ASN A 79 -3.07 21.15 -15.16
N ARG A 80 -2.57 21.72 -14.05
CA ARG A 80 -2.48 23.17 -13.87
C ARG A 80 -1.62 23.82 -14.97
N TYR A 81 -0.45 23.25 -15.28
CA TYR A 81 0.44 23.78 -16.32
C TYR A 81 -0.18 23.68 -17.73
N LYS A 82 -0.92 22.59 -18.02
CA LYS A 82 -1.66 22.44 -19.27
C LYS A 82 -2.75 23.50 -19.44
N GLU A 83 -3.44 23.86 -18.36
CA GLU A 83 -4.45 24.92 -18.34
C GLU A 83 -3.83 26.29 -18.64
N PHE A 84 -2.78 26.68 -17.91
CA PHE A 84 -2.05 27.94 -18.16
C PHE A 84 -1.51 28.05 -19.61
N LYS A 85 -1.00 26.96 -20.17
CA LYS A 85 -0.46 26.94 -21.54
C LYS A 85 -1.54 27.12 -22.61
N ASN A 86 -2.77 26.69 -22.34
CA ASN A 86 -3.88 26.87 -23.26
C ASN A 86 -4.42 28.30 -23.21
N ASP A 87 -4.50 28.91 -22.02
CA ASP A 87 -4.90 30.31 -21.87
C ASP A 87 -3.92 31.30 -22.49
N THR A 88 -2.61 30.98 -22.48
CA THR A 88 -1.58 31.84 -23.08
C THR A 88 -1.54 31.75 -24.62
N LYS A 89 -2.24 30.77 -25.21
CA LYS A 89 -2.27 30.55 -26.67
C LYS A 89 -3.61 30.95 -27.31
N ALA A 90 -4.57 31.42 -26.52
CA ALA A 90 -5.83 32.02 -26.96
C ALA A 90 -5.69 33.54 -27.06
#